data_AF-A0A431UD19-F1
#
_entry.id   AF-A0A431UD19-F1
#
_cell.length_a   1.000
_cell.length_b   1.000
_cell.length_c   1.000
_cell.angle_alpha   90.00
_cell.angle_beta   90.00
_cell.angle_gamma   90.00
#
_symmetry.space_group_name_H-M   'P 1'
#
loop_
_entity.id
_entity.type
_entity.pdbx_description
1 polymer ?
#
loop_
_entity_poly.entity_id
_entity_poly.type
_entity_poly.pdbx_seq_one_letter_code
_entity_poly.pdbx_strand_id
1 'polypeptide(L)'
;MKNNPIIPYILIMAFGIGLIFFMSLEGVGNKEEIAQHGEEGTTEEEGGGATAEGAGGEQLVSTCIGCHGGDLTGGMGPSLVDKDAEHIVDVLVNGIEGTPMTPGMKTPEEAQAIADYITSLQ
;
A
#
# COMPACT_ATOMS: atom_id res chain seq x y z
N MET A 1 -41.64 20.15 -8.52
CA MET A 1 -40.20 20.31 -8.30
C MET A 1 -39.56 18.95 -8.39
N LYS A 2 -39.15 18.51 -9.57
CA LYS A 2 -38.81 17.10 -9.79
C LYS A 2 -37.83 17.08 -10.94
N ASN A 3 -36.68 16.44 -10.77
CA ASN A 3 -35.55 16.36 -11.70
C ASN A 3 -34.46 17.42 -11.45
N ASN A 4 -34.01 17.58 -10.20
CA ASN A 4 -32.73 18.23 -9.95
C ASN A 4 -31.61 17.25 -10.37
N PRO A 5 -30.75 17.59 -11.34
CA PRO A 5 -29.71 16.69 -11.86
C PRO A 5 -28.72 16.22 -10.79
N ILE A 6 -28.69 16.87 -9.63
CA ILE A 6 -27.84 16.50 -8.49
C ILE A 6 -28.38 15.28 -7.71
N ILE A 7 -29.69 15.03 -7.73
CA ILE A 7 -30.32 13.91 -7.00
C ILE A 7 -29.73 12.54 -7.40
N PRO A 8 -29.57 12.17 -8.69
CA PRO A 8 -28.96 10.89 -9.04
C PRO A 8 -27.51 10.76 -8.55
N TYR A 9 -26.71 11.84 -8.55
CA TYR A 9 -25.34 11.80 -8.04
C TYR A 9 -25.29 11.58 -6.52
N ILE A 10 -26.16 12.25 -5.75
CA ILE A 10 -26.26 12.04 -4.31
C ILE A 10 -26.71 10.61 -3.99
N LEU A 11 -27.61 10.04 -4.79
CA LEU A 11 -28.06 8.66 -4.62
C LEU A 11 -26.95 7.65 -4.90
N ILE A 12 -26.16 7.84 -5.97
CA ILE A 12 -25.02 6.97 -6.28
C ILE A 12 -23.94 7.09 -5.21
N MET A 13 -23.64 8.31 -4.75
CA MET A 13 -22.69 8.55 -3.66
C MET A 13 -23.15 7.86 -2.36
N ALA A 14 -24.41 8.01 -1.97
CA ALA A 14 -24.94 7.38 -0.77
C ALA A 14 -24.96 5.83 -0.89
N PHE A 15 -25.23 5.31 -2.09
CA PHE A 15 -25.21 3.88 -2.36
C PHE A 15 -23.79 3.32 -2.32
N GLY A 16 -22.81 4.02 -2.89
CA GLY A 16 -21.40 3.64 -2.85
C GLY A 16 -20.84 3.63 -1.42
N ILE A 17 -21.13 4.67 -0.63
CA ILE A 17 -20.73 4.72 0.78
C ILE A 17 -21.40 3.56 1.55
N GLY A 18 -22.69 3.30 1.31
CA GLY A 18 -23.41 2.18 1.91
C GLY A 18 -22.78 0.82 1.59
N LEU A 19 -22.38 0.60 0.34
CA LEU A 19 -21.69 -0.63 -0.09
C LEU A 19 -20.33 -0.81 0.59
N ILE A 20 -19.54 0.25 0.72
CA ILE A 20 -18.23 0.19 1.39
C ILE A 20 -18.40 -0.18 2.86
N PHE A 21 -19.37 0.43 3.55
CA PHE A 21 -19.66 0.09 4.95
C PHE A 21 -20.19 -1.34 5.08
N PHE A 22 -21.05 -1.79 4.17
CA PHE A 22 -21.59 -3.16 4.17
C PHE A 22 -20.50 -4.20 3.93
N MET A 23 -19.67 -4.01 2.90
CA MET A 23 -18.58 -4.92 2.53
C MET A 23 -17.44 -4.89 3.56
N SER A 24 -17.25 -3.78 4.29
CA SER A 24 -16.31 -3.71 5.43
C SER A 24 -16.76 -4.57 6.61
N LEU A 25 -18.07 -4.67 6.87
CA LEU A 25 -18.58 -5.53 7.95
C LEU A 25 -18.46 -7.02 7.60
N GLU A 26 -18.67 -7.37 6.33
CA GLU A 26 -18.51 -8.76 5.85
C GLU A 26 -17.03 -9.14 5.64
N GLY A 27 -16.17 -8.19 5.28
CA GLY A 27 -14.75 -8.43 5.01
C GLY A 27 -13.90 -8.74 6.26
N VAL A 28 -14.32 -8.29 7.45
CA VAL A 28 -13.59 -8.56 8.71
C VAL A 28 -13.60 -10.05 9.10
N GLY A 29 -14.58 -10.82 8.62
CA GLY A 29 -14.75 -12.25 8.94
C GLY A 29 -14.11 -13.23 7.96
N ASN A 30 -13.80 -12.82 6.73
CA ASN A 30 -13.39 -13.72 5.64
C ASN A 30 -11.99 -13.40 5.10
N LYS A 31 -10.99 -13.35 6.00
CA LYS A 31 -9.59 -13.03 5.64
C LYS A 31 -8.94 -14.02 4.65
N GLU A 32 -9.53 -15.20 4.44
CA GLU A 32 -8.96 -16.26 3.61
C GLU A 32 -9.45 -16.27 2.15
N GLU A 33 -10.58 -15.61 1.83
CA GLU A 33 -11.18 -15.64 0.47
C GLU A 33 -10.90 -14.36 -0.34
N ILE A 34 -10.60 -13.24 0.31
CA ILE A 34 -10.40 -11.93 -0.35
C ILE A 34 -9.03 -11.85 -1.09
N ALA A 35 -8.14 -12.83 -0.88
CA ALA A 35 -6.85 -12.92 -1.58
C ALA A 35 -6.95 -13.49 -3.01
N GLN A 36 -8.16 -13.83 -3.50
CA GLN A 36 -8.38 -14.37 -4.85
C GLN A 36 -9.44 -13.59 -5.64
N HIS A 37 -9.35 -12.26 -5.66
CA HIS A 37 -9.93 -11.48 -6.76
C HIS A 37 -8.94 -10.38 -7.14
N GLY A 38 -8.06 -10.73 -8.07
CA GLY A 38 -7.31 -9.74 -8.81
C GLY A 38 -8.25 -8.91 -9.67
N GLU A 39 -7.98 -7.60 -9.65
CA GLU A 39 -8.29 -6.61 -10.67
C GLU A 39 -9.78 -6.31 -10.90
N GLU A 40 -10.18 -5.08 -10.59
CA GLU A 40 -10.56 -4.03 -11.55
C GLU A 40 -11.19 -2.88 -10.75
N GLY A 41 -10.42 -1.81 -10.55
CA GLY A 41 -10.86 -0.66 -9.77
C GLY A 41 -9.91 0.51 -9.96
N THR A 42 -9.97 1.11 -11.15
CA THR A 42 -9.34 2.38 -11.49
C THR A 42 -9.51 3.39 -10.35
N THR A 43 -8.42 3.75 -9.68
CA THR A 43 -8.34 5.01 -8.95
C THR A 43 -6.94 5.56 -9.15
N GLU A 44 -6.76 6.19 -10.30
CA GLU A 44 -5.92 7.38 -10.37
C GLU A 44 -6.74 8.46 -9.64
N GLU A 45 -6.27 8.89 -8.49
CA GLU A 45 -6.14 10.31 -8.13
C GLU A 45 -5.46 10.44 -6.77
N GLU A 46 -4.66 11.48 -6.72
CA GLU A 46 -3.77 11.91 -5.67
C GLU A 46 -4.41 12.10 -4.29
N GLY A 47 -3.55 12.12 -3.27
CA GLY A 47 -3.79 12.97 -2.11
C GLY A 47 -4.77 12.43 -1.08
N GLY A 48 -4.64 11.16 -0.71
CA GLY A 48 -5.32 10.62 0.46
C GLY A 48 -4.35 10.43 1.61
N GLY A 49 -4.19 11.44 2.46
CA GLY A 49 -3.52 11.28 3.76
C GLY A 49 -4.22 10.21 4.58
N ALA A 50 -3.74 8.97 4.46
CA ALA A 50 -4.12 7.87 5.31
C ALA A 50 -3.13 7.86 6.48
N THR A 51 -3.53 8.54 7.55
CA THR A 51 -3.29 8.13 8.94
C THR A 51 -1.94 7.47 9.20
N ALA A 52 -1.01 8.30 9.67
CA ALA A 52 0.17 7.92 10.45
C ALA A 52 -0.23 7.33 11.83
N GLU A 53 -1.13 6.36 11.83
CA GLU A 53 -1.55 5.59 12.99
C GLU A 53 -1.44 4.11 12.63
N GLY A 54 -0.21 3.59 12.68
CA GLY A 54 0.03 2.15 12.69
C GLY A 54 -0.03 1.45 11.34
N ALA A 55 0.54 2.04 10.28
CA ALA A 55 0.94 1.26 9.11
C ALA A 55 1.97 0.23 9.58
N GLY A 56 1.51 -1.00 9.85
CA GLY A 56 2.39 -2.12 10.10
C GLY A 56 3.32 -2.24 8.91
N GLY A 57 4.60 -2.54 9.18
CA GLY A 57 5.60 -2.66 8.12
C GLY A 57 5.17 -3.57 6.96
N GLU A 58 4.26 -4.53 7.20
CA GLU A 58 3.62 -5.37 6.18
C GLU A 58 2.90 -4.57 5.07
N GLN A 59 2.15 -3.51 5.42
CA GLN A 59 1.41 -2.73 4.43
C GLN A 59 2.36 -1.88 3.58
N LEU A 60 3.42 -1.37 4.20
CA LEU A 60 4.45 -0.60 3.50
C LEU A 60 5.27 -1.49 2.55
N VAL A 61 5.58 -2.72 2.98
CA VAL A 61 6.32 -3.72 2.20
C VAL A 61 5.53 -4.32 1.05
N SER A 62 4.20 -4.25 1.08
CA SER A 62 3.34 -4.70 -0.03
C SER A 62 3.65 -4.04 -1.38
N THR A 63 4.26 -2.85 -1.36
CA THR A 63 4.73 -2.17 -2.59
C THR A 63 6.13 -2.63 -3.05
N CYS A 64 6.90 -3.23 -2.16
CA CYS A 64 8.28 -3.68 -2.43
C CYS A 64 8.32 -5.04 -3.13
N ILE A 65 7.33 -5.92 -2.87
CA ILE A 65 7.29 -7.29 -3.42
C ILE A 65 7.25 -7.33 -4.95
N GLY A 66 6.72 -6.29 -5.59
CA GLY A 66 6.63 -6.20 -7.06
C GLY A 66 8.01 -6.20 -7.73
N CYS A 67 9.02 -5.65 -7.06
CA CYS A 67 10.40 -5.60 -7.57
C CYS A 67 11.31 -6.62 -6.86
N HIS A 68 11.10 -6.85 -5.57
CA HIS A 68 12.01 -7.66 -4.74
C HIS A 68 11.50 -9.08 -4.46
N GLY A 69 10.40 -9.51 -5.10
CA GLY A 69 9.83 -10.84 -4.93
C GLY A 69 8.86 -10.92 -3.77
N GLY A 70 7.91 -11.85 -3.83
CA GLY A 70 6.85 -12.03 -2.83
C GLY A 70 7.36 -12.31 -1.41
N ASP A 71 8.54 -12.92 -1.31
CA ASP A 71 9.27 -13.22 -0.09
C ASP A 71 10.44 -12.27 0.17
N LEU A 72 10.57 -11.19 -0.62
CA LEU A 72 11.67 -10.23 -0.57
C LEU A 72 13.07 -10.83 -0.80
N THR A 73 13.15 -12.08 -1.28
CA THR A 73 14.43 -12.77 -1.56
C THR A 73 15.08 -12.32 -2.86
N GLY A 74 14.40 -11.47 -3.64
CA GLY A 74 14.87 -10.87 -4.86
C GLY A 74 14.01 -11.22 -6.08
N GLY A 75 14.30 -10.53 -7.18
CA GLY A 75 13.59 -10.67 -8.45
C GLY A 75 14.15 -9.70 -9.47
N MET A 76 13.47 -8.57 -9.67
CA MET A 76 14.03 -7.43 -10.40
C MET A 76 15.07 -6.67 -9.57
N GLY A 77 14.84 -6.55 -8.27
CA GLY A 77 15.77 -6.02 -7.29
C GLY A 77 16.50 -7.13 -6.52
N PRO A 78 17.60 -6.81 -5.83
CA PRO A 78 18.33 -7.76 -4.99
C PRO A 78 17.50 -8.18 -3.76
N SER A 79 17.91 -9.27 -3.10
CA SER A 79 17.34 -9.68 -1.80
C SER A 79 17.39 -8.52 -0.80
N LEU A 80 16.24 -8.28 -0.16
CA LEU A 80 16.13 -7.36 0.98
C LEU A 80 16.27 -8.10 2.32
N VAL A 81 16.15 -9.42 2.31
CA VAL A 81 16.45 -10.27 3.48
C VAL A 81 17.94 -10.16 3.81
N ASP A 82 18.28 -10.20 5.11
CA ASP A 82 19.64 -10.07 5.65
C ASP A 82 20.35 -8.73 5.35
N LYS A 83 19.59 -7.67 5.05
CA LYS A 83 20.13 -6.32 4.87
C LYS A 83 20.11 -5.52 6.17
N ASP A 84 21.10 -4.66 6.32
CA ASP A 84 21.17 -3.72 7.45
C ASP A 84 20.04 -2.69 7.35
N ALA A 85 19.34 -2.46 8.46
CA ALA A 85 18.24 -1.50 8.53
C ALA A 85 18.68 -0.09 8.09
N GLU A 86 19.87 0.36 8.50
CA GLU A 86 20.44 1.65 8.13
C GLU A 86 20.64 1.78 6.61
N HIS A 87 21.05 0.69 5.94
CA HIS A 87 21.22 0.67 4.50
C HIS A 87 19.87 0.73 3.77
N ILE A 88 18.84 0.05 4.29
CA ILE A 88 17.49 0.11 3.71
C ILE A 88 16.93 1.53 3.79
N VAL A 89 17.09 2.21 4.94
CA VAL A 89 16.64 3.60 5.10
C VAL A 89 17.38 4.53 4.13
N ASP A 90 18.70 4.40 4.04
CA ASP A 90 19.52 5.21 3.13
C ASP A 90 19.06 5.05 1.67
N VAL A 91 18.83 3.82 1.22
CA VAL A 91 18.36 3.54 -0.14
C VAL A 91 16.94 4.06 -0.39
N LEU A 92 16.04 4.01 0.60
CA LEU A 92 14.68 4.54 0.45
C LEU A 92 14.64 6.08 0.39
N VAL A 93 15.56 6.75 1.10
CA VAL A 93 15.66 8.21 1.13
C VAL A 93 16.43 8.73 -0.08
N ASN A 94 17.61 8.17 -0.35
CA ASN A 94 18.56 8.67 -1.35
C ASN A 94 18.48 7.93 -2.69
N GLY A 95 17.81 6.78 -2.75
CA GLY A 95 17.74 5.96 -3.95
C GLY A 95 19.09 5.33 -4.31
N ILE A 96 19.14 4.65 -5.46
CA ILE A 96 20.38 4.15 -6.06
C ILE A 96 20.43 4.62 -7.51
N GLU A 97 21.42 5.45 -7.84
CA GLU A 97 21.63 5.95 -9.19
C GLU A 97 21.77 4.81 -10.20
N GLY A 98 21.04 4.92 -11.33
CA GLY A 98 21.05 3.91 -12.38
C GLY A 98 20.13 2.71 -12.13
N THR A 99 19.33 2.73 -11.06
CA THR A 99 18.32 1.69 -10.78
C THR A 99 16.90 2.28 -10.72
N PRO A 100 15.85 1.44 -10.72
CA PRO A 100 14.47 1.88 -10.50
C PRO A 100 14.20 2.40 -9.08
N MET A 101 15.13 2.23 -8.14
CA MET A 101 15.03 2.79 -6.78
C MET A 101 15.34 4.29 -6.82
N THR A 102 14.32 5.10 -7.06
CA THR A 102 14.43 6.56 -7.04
C THR A 102 14.46 7.11 -5.60
N PRO A 103 15.18 8.22 -5.34
CA PRO A 103 15.15 8.90 -4.06
C PRO A 103 13.73 9.36 -3.67
N GLY A 104 13.47 9.42 -2.37
CA GLY A 104 12.24 9.99 -1.81
C GLY A 104 10.97 9.15 -2.03
N MET A 105 11.10 7.84 -2.26
CA MET A 105 9.93 6.96 -2.38
C MET A 105 9.12 6.81 -1.08
N LYS A 106 9.76 7.05 0.06
CA LYS A 106 9.14 7.02 1.39
C LYS A 106 9.66 8.16 2.25
N THR A 107 8.84 8.59 3.20
CA THR A 107 9.32 9.50 4.24
C THR A 107 10.37 8.80 5.12
N PRO A 108 11.27 9.54 5.78
CA PRO A 108 12.26 8.94 6.68
C PRO A 108 11.64 8.05 7.77
N GLU A 109 10.45 8.43 8.26
CA GLU A 109 9.71 7.69 9.28
C GLU A 109 9.16 6.35 8.74
N GLU A 110 8.57 6.36 7.54
CA GLU A 110 8.13 5.14 6.87
C GLU A 110 9.30 4.24 6.47
N ALA A 111 10.42 4.83 6.03
CA ALA A 111 11.63 4.09 5.68
C ALA A 111 12.17 3.32 6.87
N GLN A 112 12.16 3.92 8.06
CA GLN A 112 12.54 3.25 9.31
C GLN A 112 11.60 2.09 9.64
N ALA A 113 10.29 2.29 9.53
CA ALA A 113 9.30 1.24 9.79
C ALA A 113 9.43 0.05 8.81
N ILE A 114 9.74 0.33 7.53
CA ILE A 114 10.03 -0.69 6.52
C ILE A 114 11.31 -1.45 6.86
N ALA A 115 12.39 -0.73 7.19
CA ALA A 115 13.67 -1.32 7.53
C ALA A 115 13.58 -2.22 8.77
N ASP A 116 12.90 -1.76 9.82
CA ASP A 116 12.69 -2.51 11.06
C ASP A 116 11.89 -3.79 10.79
N TYR A 117 10.85 -3.71 9.95
CA TYR A 117 10.06 -4.87 9.57
C TYR A 117 10.86 -5.87 8.73
N ILE A 118 11.57 -5.43 7.68
CA ILE A 118 12.39 -6.31 6.85
C ILE A 118 13.48 -7.00 7.69
N THR A 119 14.09 -6.28 8.63
CA THR A 119 15.10 -6.83 9.54
C THR A 119 14.49 -7.85 10.50
N SER A 120 13.21 -7.72 10.85
CA SER A 120 12.49 -8.69 11.68
C SER A 120 12.11 -9.99 10.94
N LEU A 121 12.22 -10.03 9.61
CA LEU A 121 11.91 -11.20 8.78
C LEU A 121 13.10 -12.15 8.58
N GLN A 122 14.28 -11.83 9.13
CA GLN A 122 15.50 -12.65 9.05
C GLN A 122 15.38 -13.96 9.86
#